data_AF-A0A933CIN8-F1
#
_entry.id   AF-A0A933CIN8-F1
#
_cell.length_a   1.000
_cell.length_b   1.000
_cell.length_c   1.000
_cell.angle_alpha   90.00
_cell.angle_beta   90.00
_cell.angle_gamma   90.00
#
_symmetry.space_group_name_H-M   'P 1'
#
loop_
_entity.id
_entity.type
_entity.pdbx_description
1 polymer ?
#
loop_
_entity_poly.entity_id
_entity_poly.type
_entity_poly.pdbx_seq_one_letter_code
_entity_poly.pdbx_strand_id
1 'polypeptide(L)'
;MRITALVSLLLLGPVFVVAGFGFGYAVYVAWALLLAPAAVLALLYIFTLWRFPGKTLKNGLALATVTGAVGVLFGLLCFSLTLLVPILWFGVYLAGVFLLTNALLVLAAVRTYWTGRRQGGERPSLLWASVAGGACLGPIVLFALFELLVAQPYREFERLAEQSFENSRGPLGARNQLERINTAARTYAERYHNGYPPTLTAFGPPPDGGGPNCNHSDSLILLSDKAVMTSEFTFEHRGYRFEYRPGARLPRSAPGCTPGVQGYSLSARPLPYSSSSWITHRKVTGESFFTDETGVIHHTEEDRAATAADPPL
;
A
#
# COMPACT_ATOMS: atom_id res chain seq x y z
N MET A 1 32.06 0.35 22.62
CA MET A 1 31.52 -0.46 21.50
C MET A 1 30.17 0.14 21.04
N ARG A 2 30.16 1.39 20.54
CA ARG A 2 28.92 2.15 20.27
C ARG A 2 29.08 3.16 19.12
N ILE A 3 29.56 2.69 17.98
CA ILE A 3 29.52 3.46 16.72
C ILE A 3 28.79 2.67 15.63
N THR A 4 28.84 1.34 15.67
CA THR A 4 28.21 0.47 14.67
C THR A 4 26.68 0.46 14.71
N ALA A 5 26.03 0.46 15.88
CA ALA A 5 24.57 0.39 15.98
C ALA A 5 23.86 1.72 15.60
N LEU A 6 24.49 2.85 15.88
CA LEU A 6 23.95 4.17 15.49
C LEU A 6 24.13 4.42 13.98
N VAL A 7 25.20 3.87 13.40
CA VAL A 7 25.43 3.86 11.95
C VAL A 7 24.42 2.95 11.23
N SER A 8 24.02 1.81 11.81
CA SER A 8 23.00 0.94 11.21
C SER A 8 21.59 1.56 11.19
N LEU A 9 21.20 2.32 12.23
CA LEU A 9 19.88 2.96 12.27
C LEU A 9 19.79 4.18 11.33
N LEU A 10 20.89 4.95 11.19
CA LEU A 10 21.01 6.06 10.23
C LEU A 10 21.17 5.59 8.78
N LEU A 11 21.66 4.36 8.55
CA LEU A 11 21.79 3.79 7.21
C LEU A 11 20.56 3.01 6.74
N LEU A 12 19.71 2.49 7.64
CA LEU A 12 18.52 1.70 7.27
C LEU A 12 17.19 2.48 7.34
N GLY A 13 17.10 3.51 8.18
CA GLY A 13 15.95 4.43 8.23
C GLY A 13 15.64 5.13 6.88
N PRO A 14 16.67 5.58 6.11
CA PRO A 14 16.44 6.10 4.77
C PRO A 14 16.01 5.00 3.80
N VAL A 15 16.36 3.73 3.99
CA VAL A 15 16.11 2.68 2.97
C VAL A 15 14.61 2.37 2.83
N PHE A 16 13.81 2.43 3.89
CA PHE A 16 12.36 2.21 3.80
C PHE A 16 11.57 3.45 3.36
N VAL A 17 12.02 4.65 3.73
CA VAL A 17 11.43 5.91 3.21
C VAL A 17 11.86 6.15 1.75
N VAL A 18 13.09 5.78 1.37
CA VAL A 18 13.61 5.78 0.00
C VAL A 18 13.07 4.60 -0.82
N ALA A 19 12.58 3.50 -0.24
CA ALA A 19 11.87 2.47 -1.03
C ALA A 19 10.50 2.98 -1.50
N GLY A 20 9.75 3.68 -0.64
CA GLY A 20 8.48 4.31 -1.01
C GLY A 20 8.66 5.51 -1.95
N PHE A 21 9.62 6.40 -1.65
CA PHE A 21 9.95 7.55 -2.51
C PHE A 21 10.70 7.15 -3.79
N GLY A 22 11.53 6.11 -3.73
CA GLY A 22 12.36 5.64 -4.82
C GLY A 22 11.57 4.88 -5.87
N PHE A 23 10.51 4.16 -5.48
CA PHE A 23 9.59 3.58 -6.46
C PHE A 23 8.83 4.69 -7.21
N GLY A 24 8.32 5.69 -6.47
CA GLY A 24 7.69 6.86 -7.08
C GLY A 24 8.63 7.65 -8.00
N TYR A 25 9.88 7.88 -7.56
CA TYR A 25 10.88 8.63 -8.32
C TYR A 25 11.37 7.85 -9.55
N ALA A 26 11.61 6.54 -9.43
CA ALA A 26 11.99 5.69 -10.56
C ALA A 26 10.89 5.64 -11.62
N VAL A 27 9.62 5.58 -11.20
CA VAL A 27 8.47 5.69 -12.09
C VAL A 27 8.45 7.06 -12.77
N TYR A 28 8.64 8.16 -12.02
CA TYR A 28 8.72 9.52 -12.60
C TYR A 28 9.85 9.68 -13.63
N VAL A 29 11.04 9.14 -13.35
CA VAL A 29 12.18 9.21 -14.26
C VAL A 29 11.92 8.36 -15.51
N ALA A 30 11.35 7.17 -15.37
CA ALA A 30 10.94 6.33 -16.50
C ALA A 30 9.90 7.04 -17.38
N TRP A 31 8.94 7.74 -16.76
CA TRP A 31 7.94 8.55 -17.46
C TRP A 31 8.55 9.74 -18.20
N ALA A 32 9.45 10.49 -17.58
CA ALA A 32 10.14 11.60 -18.22
C ALA A 32 10.97 11.14 -19.42
N LEU A 33 11.65 10.00 -19.28
CA LEU A 33 12.46 9.39 -20.35
C LEU A 33 11.61 8.84 -21.50
N LEU A 34 10.37 8.41 -21.25
CA LEU A 34 9.44 7.95 -22.28
C LEU A 34 8.71 9.10 -22.98
N LEU A 35 8.28 10.12 -22.23
CA LEU A 35 7.48 11.22 -22.77
C LEU A 35 8.30 12.30 -23.47
N ALA A 36 9.53 12.59 -23.02
CA ALA A 36 10.36 13.61 -23.64
C ALA A 36 10.72 13.30 -25.11
N PRO A 37 11.14 12.07 -25.48
CA PRO A 37 11.38 11.72 -26.88
C PRO A 37 10.10 11.75 -27.72
N ALA A 38 8.97 11.31 -27.17
CA ALA A 38 7.68 11.35 -27.85
C ALA A 38 7.25 12.79 -28.16
N ALA A 39 7.43 13.72 -27.22
CA ALA A 39 7.14 15.13 -27.42
C ALA A 39 8.07 15.77 -28.48
N VAL A 40 9.36 15.44 -28.46
CA VAL A 40 10.32 15.92 -29.49
C VAL A 40 9.96 15.39 -30.88
N LEU A 41 9.61 14.11 -30.99
CA LEU A 41 9.16 13.52 -32.25
C LEU A 41 7.88 14.19 -32.76
N ALA A 42 6.92 14.47 -31.89
CA ALA A 42 5.69 15.19 -32.25
C ALA A 42 5.98 16.62 -32.75
N LEU A 43 6.91 17.35 -32.13
CA LEU A 43 7.30 18.69 -32.57
C LEU A 43 8.02 18.68 -33.92
N LEU A 44 8.97 17.76 -34.12
CA LEU A 44 9.65 17.58 -35.41
C LEU A 44 8.63 17.22 -36.50
N TYR A 45 7.62 16.44 -36.14
CA TYR A 45 6.56 16.04 -37.05
C TYR A 45 5.68 17.23 -37.48
N ILE A 46 5.21 18.04 -36.53
CA ILE A 46 4.49 19.29 -36.81
C ILE A 46 5.32 20.21 -37.71
N PHE A 47 6.62 20.32 -37.44
CA PHE A 47 7.53 21.12 -38.25
C PHE A 47 7.66 20.58 -39.69
N THR A 48 7.76 19.26 -39.88
CA THR A 48 7.80 18.67 -41.23
C THR A 48 6.51 18.85 -42.00
N LEU A 49 5.33 18.76 -41.35
CA LEU A 49 4.05 19.02 -41.99
C LEU A 49 3.92 20.46 -42.49
N TRP A 50 4.51 21.41 -41.77
CA TRP A 50 4.49 22.82 -42.14
C TRP A 50 5.31 23.12 -43.41
N ARG A 51 6.24 22.23 -43.78
CA ARG A 51 7.23 22.45 -44.84
C ARG A 51 6.86 21.89 -46.22
N PHE A 52 5.73 21.18 -46.37
CA PHE A 52 5.35 20.55 -47.65
C PHE A 52 4.23 21.30 -48.40
N PRO A 53 4.56 22.20 -49.36
CA PRO A 53 3.58 22.69 -50.34
C PRO A 53 3.45 21.72 -51.53
N GLY A 54 2.21 21.41 -51.95
CA GLY A 54 1.93 20.71 -53.23
C GLY A 54 1.37 19.27 -53.11
N LYS A 55 1.41 18.48 -54.21
CA LYS A 55 0.79 17.14 -54.34
C LYS A 55 1.24 16.10 -53.29
N THR A 56 2.36 16.35 -52.59
CA THR A 56 2.86 15.58 -51.44
C THR A 56 2.02 15.77 -50.16
N LEU A 57 1.12 16.76 -50.12
CA LEU A 57 0.23 17.05 -48.99
C LEU A 57 -0.66 15.85 -48.62
N LYS A 58 -1.14 15.06 -49.59
CA LYS A 58 -2.00 13.89 -49.32
C LYS A 58 -1.26 12.80 -48.53
N ASN A 59 0.00 12.54 -48.87
CA ASN A 59 0.82 11.55 -48.17
C ASN A 59 1.25 12.04 -46.78
N GLY A 60 1.54 13.34 -46.64
CA GLY A 60 1.77 13.96 -45.35
C GLY A 60 0.55 13.88 -44.43
N LEU A 61 -0.66 14.07 -45.00
CA LEU A 61 -1.91 14.00 -44.26
C LEU A 61 -2.22 12.57 -43.78
N ALA A 62 -2.06 11.57 -44.65
CA ALA A 62 -2.27 10.18 -44.30
C ALA A 62 -1.32 9.73 -43.18
N LEU A 63 -0.04 10.10 -43.30
CA LEU A 63 0.95 9.83 -42.26
C LEU A 63 0.57 10.54 -40.94
N ALA A 64 0.01 11.76 -41.01
CA ALA A 64 -0.35 12.54 -39.82
C ALA A 64 -1.55 11.97 -39.07
N THR A 65 -2.53 11.44 -39.80
CA THR A 65 -3.64 10.69 -39.19
C THR A 65 -3.16 9.43 -38.50
N VAL A 66 -2.22 8.69 -39.10
CA VAL A 66 -1.70 7.44 -38.52
C VAL A 66 -0.87 7.74 -37.28
N THR A 67 0.04 8.70 -37.34
CA THR A 67 0.87 9.07 -36.17
C THR A 67 0.05 9.73 -35.07
N GLY A 68 -0.92 10.57 -35.41
CA GLY A 68 -1.85 11.17 -34.45
C GLY A 68 -2.72 10.13 -33.74
N ALA A 69 -3.24 9.14 -34.47
CA ALA A 69 -4.01 8.04 -33.87
C ALA A 69 -3.15 7.20 -32.92
N VAL A 70 -1.91 6.87 -33.30
CA VAL A 70 -0.95 6.17 -32.41
C VAL A 70 -0.61 7.00 -31.17
N GLY A 71 -0.50 8.33 -31.31
CA GLY A 71 -0.34 9.22 -30.17
C GLY A 71 -1.55 9.23 -29.24
N VAL A 72 -2.80 9.34 -29.75
CA VAL A 72 -4.01 9.20 -28.90
C VAL A 72 -3.94 7.90 -28.09
N LEU A 73 -3.58 6.79 -28.75
CA LEU A 73 -3.53 5.47 -28.13
C LEU A 73 -2.52 5.38 -27.01
N PHE A 74 -1.31 5.86 -27.27
CA PHE A 74 -0.27 5.92 -26.26
C PHE A 74 -0.72 6.82 -25.08
N GLY A 75 -1.45 7.89 -25.35
CA GLY A 75 -2.03 8.77 -24.33
C GLY A 75 -3.05 8.09 -23.44
N LEU A 76 -3.99 7.35 -24.02
CA LEU A 76 -4.98 6.59 -23.27
C LEU A 76 -4.32 5.52 -22.40
N LEU A 77 -3.35 4.79 -22.95
CA LEU A 77 -2.55 3.83 -22.20
C LEU A 77 -1.88 4.52 -21.00
N CYS A 78 -1.25 5.67 -21.24
CA CYS A 78 -0.57 6.41 -20.21
C CYS A 78 -1.51 6.95 -19.12
N PHE A 79 -2.69 7.44 -19.51
CA PHE A 79 -3.74 7.88 -18.59
C PHE A 79 -4.22 6.73 -17.71
N SER A 80 -4.47 5.56 -18.33
CA SER A 80 -4.94 4.37 -17.61
C SER A 80 -3.92 3.85 -16.60
N LEU A 81 -2.62 3.91 -16.93
CA LEU A 81 -1.53 3.60 -16.00
C LEU A 81 -1.47 4.55 -14.81
N THR A 82 -1.84 5.82 -15.00
CA THR A 82 -1.83 6.82 -13.92
C THR A 82 -3.03 6.73 -12.99
N LEU A 83 -4.17 6.18 -13.45
CA LEU A 83 -5.32 5.88 -12.59
C LEU A 83 -5.07 4.71 -11.63
N LEU A 84 -4.13 3.81 -11.96
CA LEU A 84 -3.72 2.70 -11.09
C LEU A 84 -2.84 3.15 -9.92
N VAL A 85 -2.31 4.38 -9.93
CA VAL A 85 -1.49 4.91 -8.84
C VAL A 85 -2.13 6.21 -8.34
N PRO A 86 -2.96 6.15 -7.27
CA PRO A 86 -3.80 7.29 -6.84
C PRO A 86 -3.03 8.55 -6.40
N ILE A 87 -1.71 8.46 -6.25
CA ILE A 87 -0.82 9.59 -5.93
C ILE A 87 -0.42 10.42 -7.18
N LEU A 88 -0.63 9.92 -8.40
CA LEU A 88 -0.14 10.54 -9.64
C LEU A 88 -1.19 11.38 -10.39
N TRP A 89 -1.81 12.35 -9.70
CA TRP A 89 -2.70 13.34 -10.33
C TRP A 89 -2.03 14.11 -11.50
N PHE A 90 -0.71 14.26 -11.45
CA PHE A 90 0.07 14.87 -12.53
C PHE A 90 0.07 14.04 -13.82
N GLY A 91 0.05 12.70 -13.70
CA GLY A 91 0.01 11.79 -14.84
C GLY A 91 -1.32 11.81 -15.59
N VAL A 92 -2.43 11.92 -14.84
CA VAL A 92 -3.78 12.14 -15.36
C VAL A 92 -3.83 13.44 -16.18
N TYR A 93 -3.23 14.52 -15.69
CA TYR A 93 -3.14 15.80 -16.40
C TYR A 93 -2.32 15.70 -17.70
N LEU A 94 -1.12 15.11 -17.64
CA LEU A 94 -0.25 14.96 -18.82
C LEU A 94 -0.89 14.09 -19.90
N ALA A 95 -1.51 12.99 -19.51
CA ALA A 95 -2.15 12.11 -20.47
C ALA A 95 -3.44 12.72 -21.03
N GLY A 96 -4.19 13.50 -20.24
CA GLY A 96 -5.31 14.31 -20.75
C GLY A 96 -4.89 15.37 -21.77
N VAL A 97 -3.80 16.11 -21.51
CA VAL A 97 -3.24 17.08 -22.46
C VAL A 97 -2.80 16.38 -23.75
N PHE A 98 -2.08 15.28 -23.63
CA PHE A 98 -1.60 14.53 -24.78
C PHE A 98 -2.75 13.94 -25.62
N LEU A 99 -3.83 13.47 -24.97
CA LEU A 99 -5.05 13.05 -25.64
C LEU A 99 -5.71 14.18 -26.43
N LEU A 100 -5.85 15.34 -25.81
CA LEU A 100 -6.41 16.53 -26.45
C LEU A 100 -5.58 16.94 -27.67
N THR A 101 -4.25 16.97 -27.55
CA THR A 101 -3.36 17.36 -28.67
C THR A 101 -3.49 16.41 -29.85
N ASN A 102 -3.56 15.09 -29.60
CA ASN A 102 -3.71 14.12 -30.67
C ASN A 102 -5.12 14.14 -31.30
N ALA A 103 -6.18 14.37 -30.51
CA ALA A 103 -7.52 14.57 -31.04
C ALA A 103 -7.59 15.81 -31.97
N LEU A 104 -6.94 16.91 -31.58
CA LEU A 104 -6.83 18.11 -32.41
C LEU A 104 -6.07 17.86 -33.72
N LEU A 105 -5.00 17.05 -33.68
CA LEU A 105 -4.26 16.62 -34.88
C LEU A 105 -5.14 15.84 -35.85
N VAL A 106 -5.94 14.89 -35.35
CA VAL A 106 -6.90 14.13 -36.17
C VAL A 106 -7.95 15.06 -36.78
N LEU A 107 -8.54 15.97 -35.99
CA LEU A 107 -9.52 16.94 -36.48
C LEU A 107 -8.93 17.88 -37.55
N ALA A 108 -7.69 18.35 -37.35
CA ALA A 108 -6.98 19.16 -38.33
C ALA A 108 -6.71 18.39 -39.63
N ALA A 109 -6.33 17.11 -39.53
CA ALA A 109 -6.13 16.27 -40.70
C ALA A 109 -7.44 16.04 -41.47
N VAL A 110 -8.53 15.71 -40.77
CA VAL A 110 -9.87 15.59 -41.37
C VAL A 110 -10.27 16.88 -42.07
N ARG A 111 -10.15 18.04 -41.40
CA ARG A 111 -10.49 19.34 -41.98
C ARG A 111 -9.70 19.60 -43.25
N THR A 112 -8.39 19.39 -43.22
CA THR A 112 -7.51 19.62 -44.38
C THR A 112 -7.90 18.72 -45.55
N TYR A 113 -8.26 17.45 -45.29
CA TYR A 113 -8.75 16.52 -46.31
C TYR A 113 -10.01 17.04 -47.00
N TRP A 114 -10.99 17.50 -46.22
CA TRP A 114 -12.26 18.00 -46.75
C TRP A 114 -12.11 19.33 -47.51
N THR A 115 -11.15 20.18 -47.14
CA THR A 115 -10.91 21.45 -47.82
C THR A 115 -10.08 21.32 -49.11
N GLY A 116 -9.35 20.22 -49.30
CA GLY A 116 -8.58 19.97 -50.52
C GLY A 116 -9.48 19.68 -51.72
N ARG A 117 -9.44 20.53 -52.76
CA ARG A 117 -10.23 20.33 -54.00
C ARG A 117 -10.03 18.91 -54.56
N ARG A 118 -11.12 18.14 -54.64
CA ARG A 118 -11.17 16.83 -55.28
C ARG A 118 -10.76 16.97 -56.76
N GLN A 119 -9.52 16.61 -57.09
CA GLN A 119 -9.14 16.36 -58.49
C GLN A 119 -9.82 15.04 -58.90
N GLY A 120 -10.76 15.14 -59.84
CA GLY A 120 -11.74 14.11 -60.15
C GLY A 120 -11.13 12.76 -60.53
N GLY A 121 -11.64 11.68 -59.92
CA GLY A 121 -11.38 10.29 -60.33
C GLY A 121 -11.11 9.30 -59.20
N GLU A 122 -10.67 9.75 -58.02
CA GLU A 122 -10.34 8.84 -56.91
C GLU A 122 -11.61 8.30 -56.21
N ARG A 123 -11.78 6.97 -56.21
CA ARG A 123 -12.93 6.28 -55.63
C ARG A 123 -12.89 6.34 -54.09
N PRO A 124 -13.95 6.82 -53.42
CA PRO A 124 -13.97 7.03 -51.96
C PRO A 124 -13.94 5.74 -51.11
N SER A 125 -14.12 4.56 -51.68
CA SER A 125 -14.31 3.31 -50.92
C SER A 125 -13.07 2.78 -50.21
N LEU A 126 -11.87 3.00 -50.74
CA LEU A 126 -10.62 2.47 -50.16
C LEU A 126 -10.14 3.25 -48.93
N LEU A 127 -10.51 4.52 -48.83
CA LEU A 127 -10.12 5.42 -47.75
C LEU A 127 -11.01 5.25 -46.50
N TRP A 128 -12.29 4.93 -46.70
CA TRP A 128 -13.19 4.57 -45.61
C TRP A 128 -12.84 3.22 -44.98
N ALA A 129 -12.36 2.25 -45.78
CA ALA A 129 -11.96 0.95 -45.26
C ALA A 129 -10.71 1.01 -44.36
N SER A 130 -9.71 1.83 -44.71
CA SER A 130 -8.49 1.99 -43.91
C SER A 130 -8.71 2.84 -42.66
N VAL A 131 -9.55 3.88 -42.73
CA VAL A 131 -9.90 4.70 -41.56
C VAL A 131 -10.83 3.95 -40.61
N ALA A 132 -11.85 3.25 -41.11
CA ALA A 132 -12.80 2.53 -40.24
C ALA A 132 -12.21 1.25 -39.64
N GLY A 133 -11.39 0.51 -40.39
CA GLY A 133 -10.82 -0.76 -39.93
C GLY A 133 -9.66 -0.60 -38.95
N GLY A 134 -8.72 0.30 -39.25
CA GLY A 134 -7.48 0.44 -38.47
C GLY A 134 -7.59 1.40 -37.28
N ALA A 135 -8.33 2.50 -37.42
CA ALA A 135 -8.31 3.57 -36.42
C ALA A 135 -9.27 3.35 -35.24
N CYS A 136 -10.26 2.45 -35.37
CA CYS A 136 -11.25 2.20 -34.31
C CYS A 136 -11.04 0.87 -33.57
N LEU A 137 -10.72 -0.22 -34.27
CA LEU A 137 -10.64 -1.54 -33.65
C LEU A 137 -9.35 -1.77 -32.86
N GLY A 138 -8.20 -1.30 -33.38
CA GLY A 138 -6.92 -1.39 -32.68
C GLY A 138 -6.94 -0.81 -31.25
N PRO A 139 -7.44 0.42 -31.04
CA PRO A 139 -7.62 1.01 -29.72
C PRO A 139 -8.44 0.19 -28.75
N ILE A 140 -9.59 -0.30 -29.21
CA ILE A 140 -10.55 -0.99 -28.36
C ILE A 140 -9.95 -2.32 -27.91
N VAL A 141 -9.28 -3.03 -28.82
CA VAL A 141 -8.60 -4.30 -28.51
C VAL A 141 -7.42 -4.09 -27.57
N LEU A 142 -6.60 -3.05 -27.78
CA LEU A 142 -5.48 -2.74 -26.88
C LEU A 142 -5.96 -2.32 -25.49
N PHE A 143 -7.02 -1.52 -25.40
CA PHE A 143 -7.63 -1.13 -24.13
C PHE A 143 -8.23 -2.34 -23.40
N ALA A 144 -8.95 -3.22 -24.12
CA ALA A 144 -9.51 -4.45 -23.56
C ALA A 144 -8.41 -5.40 -23.06
N LEU A 145 -7.33 -5.58 -23.84
CA LEU A 145 -6.17 -6.38 -23.42
C LEU A 145 -5.47 -5.77 -22.20
N PHE A 146 -5.37 -4.44 -22.12
CA PHE A 146 -4.79 -3.76 -20.97
C PHE A 146 -5.63 -3.95 -19.71
N GLU A 147 -6.95 -3.74 -19.78
CA GLU A 147 -7.87 -4.00 -18.65
C GLU A 147 -7.77 -5.46 -18.18
N LEU A 148 -7.68 -6.41 -19.12
CA LEU A 148 -7.58 -7.84 -18.81
C LEU A 148 -6.23 -8.23 -18.20
N LEU A 149 -5.12 -7.76 -18.77
CA LEU A 149 -3.77 -8.21 -18.41
C LEU A 149 -3.15 -7.42 -17.26
N VAL A 150 -3.57 -6.18 -17.02
CA VAL A 150 -2.92 -5.27 -16.05
C VAL A 150 -3.89 -4.80 -14.97
N ALA A 151 -5.06 -4.29 -15.34
CA ALA A 151 -5.97 -3.71 -14.35
C ALA A 151 -6.61 -4.78 -13.45
N GLN A 152 -7.00 -5.94 -14.01
CA GLN A 152 -7.61 -7.04 -13.27
C GLN A 152 -6.67 -7.62 -12.19
N PRO A 153 -5.42 -8.04 -12.49
CA PRO A 153 -4.49 -8.53 -11.46
C PRO A 153 -4.19 -7.50 -10.38
N TYR A 154 -4.08 -6.22 -10.75
CA TYR A 154 -3.77 -5.15 -9.81
C TYR A 154 -4.90 -4.93 -8.79
N ARG A 155 -6.17 -4.89 -9.25
CA ARG A 155 -7.33 -4.78 -8.36
C ARG A 155 -7.42 -5.97 -7.40
N GLU A 156 -7.05 -7.16 -7.85
CA GLU A 156 -7.03 -8.34 -6.97
C GLU A 156 -5.89 -8.25 -5.95
N PHE A 157 -4.72 -7.75 -6.34
CA PHE A 157 -3.63 -7.50 -5.42
C PHE A 157 -4.00 -6.46 -4.34
N GLU A 158 -4.65 -5.35 -4.70
CA GLU A 158 -5.14 -4.36 -3.74
C GLU A 158 -6.13 -4.97 -2.74
N ARG A 159 -7.09 -5.77 -3.22
CA ARG A 159 -8.05 -6.48 -2.34
C ARG A 159 -7.34 -7.40 -1.35
N LEU A 160 -6.35 -8.16 -1.82
CA LEU A 160 -5.58 -9.06 -0.96
C LEU A 160 -4.71 -8.30 0.05
N ALA A 161 -4.12 -7.18 -0.36
CA ALA A 161 -3.33 -6.33 0.52
C ALA A 161 -4.21 -5.69 1.61
N GLU A 162 -5.38 -5.17 1.22
CA GLU A 162 -6.36 -4.60 2.15
C GLU A 162 -6.89 -5.68 3.11
N GLN A 163 -7.23 -6.86 2.59
CA GLN A 163 -7.66 -7.99 3.42
C GLN A 163 -6.57 -8.47 4.37
N SER A 164 -5.30 -8.52 3.95
CA SER A 164 -4.17 -8.86 4.82
C SER A 164 -3.97 -7.80 5.92
N PHE A 165 -4.20 -6.54 5.60
CA PHE A 165 -4.11 -5.42 6.53
C PHE A 165 -5.29 -5.39 7.51
N GLU A 166 -6.51 -5.67 7.06
CA GLU A 166 -7.69 -5.85 7.90
C GLU A 166 -7.52 -7.08 8.81
N ASN A 167 -7.08 -8.22 8.29
CA ASN A 167 -6.78 -9.42 9.08
C ASN A 167 -5.71 -9.13 10.15
N SER A 168 -4.74 -8.28 9.81
CA SER A 168 -3.70 -7.83 10.73
C SER A 168 -4.21 -6.90 11.83
N ARG A 169 -5.31 -6.16 11.60
CA ARG A 169 -5.98 -5.25 12.56
C ARG A 169 -7.20 -5.89 13.25
N GLY A 170 -7.62 -7.05 12.77
CA GLY A 170 -8.78 -7.77 13.24
C GLY A 170 -8.48 -8.73 14.40
N PRO A 171 -9.43 -9.63 14.69
CA PRO A 171 -9.33 -10.60 15.78
C PRO A 171 -8.05 -11.47 15.72
N LEU A 172 -7.63 -11.86 14.50
CA LEU A 172 -6.41 -12.64 14.28
C LEU A 172 -5.14 -11.90 14.70
N GLY A 173 -5.06 -10.59 14.44
CA GLY A 173 -3.94 -9.75 14.91
C GLY A 173 -3.85 -9.69 16.43
N ALA A 174 -5.00 -9.61 17.11
CA ALA A 174 -5.08 -9.60 18.56
C ALA A 174 -4.65 -10.94 19.17
N ARG A 175 -5.16 -12.05 18.63
CA ARG A 175 -4.76 -13.41 19.00
C ARG A 175 -3.25 -13.60 18.88
N ASN A 176 -2.66 -13.29 17.72
CA ASN A 176 -1.22 -13.45 17.49
C ASN A 176 -0.39 -12.62 18.49
N GLN A 177 -0.89 -11.44 18.88
CA GLN A 177 -0.20 -10.62 19.88
C GLN A 177 -0.26 -11.24 21.28
N LEU A 178 -1.39 -11.86 21.67
CA LEU A 178 -1.49 -12.61 22.92
C LEU A 178 -0.52 -13.79 22.96
N GLU A 179 -0.46 -14.59 21.88
CA GLU A 179 0.47 -15.73 21.78
C GLU A 179 1.93 -15.30 21.94
N ARG A 180 2.29 -14.15 21.36
CA ARG A 180 3.63 -13.56 21.50
C ARG A 180 3.89 -13.15 22.94
N ILE A 181 2.97 -12.46 23.61
CA ILE A 181 3.18 -12.05 25.01
C ILE A 181 3.30 -13.27 25.92
N ASN A 182 2.48 -14.31 25.73
CA ASN A 182 2.59 -15.55 26.49
C ASN A 182 3.96 -16.22 26.32
N THR A 183 4.45 -16.27 25.07
CA THR A 183 5.79 -16.78 24.76
C THR A 183 6.87 -15.93 25.42
N ALA A 184 6.73 -14.60 25.42
CA ALA A 184 7.62 -13.68 26.11
C ALA A 184 7.65 -13.94 27.61
N ALA A 185 6.48 -14.07 28.23
CA ALA A 185 6.31 -14.25 29.67
C ALA A 185 6.93 -15.57 30.12
N ARG A 186 6.72 -16.66 29.37
CA ARG A 186 7.36 -17.96 29.63
C ARG A 186 8.88 -17.89 29.48
N THR A 187 9.36 -17.28 28.40
CA THR A 187 10.81 -17.09 28.16
C THR A 187 11.45 -16.27 29.28
N TYR A 188 10.76 -15.24 29.77
CA TYR A 188 11.20 -14.44 30.91
C TYR A 188 11.31 -15.30 32.19
N ALA A 189 10.26 -16.08 32.49
CA ALA A 189 10.22 -16.91 33.69
C ALA A 189 11.34 -17.96 33.70
N GLU A 190 11.58 -18.60 32.55
CA GLU A 190 12.67 -19.55 32.34
C GLU A 190 14.04 -18.89 32.46
N ARG A 191 14.22 -17.70 31.86
CA ARG A 191 15.52 -17.02 31.79
C ARG A 191 15.97 -16.44 33.12
N TYR A 192 15.05 -15.87 33.90
CA TYR A 192 15.39 -15.12 35.11
C TYR A 192 15.06 -15.88 36.40
N HIS A 193 14.36 -17.02 36.31
CA HIS A 193 13.91 -17.81 37.46
C HIS A 193 13.19 -16.97 38.53
N ASN A 194 12.45 -15.95 38.08
CA ASN A 194 11.81 -14.93 38.92
C ASN A 194 10.28 -14.92 38.76
N GLY A 195 9.70 -16.06 38.36
CA GLY A 195 8.29 -16.13 37.96
C GLY A 195 8.02 -15.31 36.70
N TYR A 196 6.78 -14.86 36.52
CA TYR A 196 6.37 -14.03 35.40
C TYR A 196 6.63 -12.53 35.67
N PRO A 197 6.72 -11.69 34.64
CA PRO A 197 6.98 -10.26 34.80
C PRO A 197 5.88 -9.56 35.63
N PRO A 198 6.24 -8.62 36.52
CA PRO A 198 5.23 -7.92 37.32
C PRO A 198 4.42 -6.90 36.50
N THR A 199 4.96 -6.40 35.39
CA THR A 199 4.37 -5.35 34.54
C THR A 199 4.71 -5.60 33.07
N LEU A 200 4.00 -4.94 32.15
CA LEU A 200 4.32 -5.00 30.72
C LEU A 200 5.63 -4.26 30.38
N THR A 201 6.00 -3.25 31.16
CA THR A 201 7.24 -2.49 30.96
C THR A 201 8.50 -3.36 31.11
N ALA A 202 8.40 -4.49 31.81
CA ALA A 202 9.48 -5.46 31.94
C ALA A 202 9.80 -6.23 30.64
N PHE A 203 8.92 -6.19 29.64
CA PHE A 203 9.24 -6.66 28.29
C PHE A 203 10.00 -5.62 27.45
N GLY A 204 9.98 -4.36 27.87
CA GLY A 204 10.62 -3.27 27.14
C GLY A 204 12.15 -3.30 27.20
N PRO A 205 12.80 -2.49 26.35
CA PRO A 205 14.23 -2.31 26.37
C PRO A 205 14.66 -1.56 27.66
N PRO A 206 15.89 -1.77 28.14
CA PRO A 206 16.41 -1.01 29.28
C PRO A 206 16.54 0.49 28.94
N PRO A 207 16.18 1.41 29.86
CA PRO A 207 16.16 2.85 29.59
C PRO A 207 17.54 3.42 29.20
N ASP A 208 18.63 2.90 29.77
CA ASP A 208 19.99 3.41 29.54
C ASP A 208 20.74 2.71 28.38
N GLY A 209 20.01 1.93 27.57
CA GLY A 209 20.61 1.06 26.55
C GLY A 209 21.55 0.01 27.13
N GLY A 210 21.35 -0.34 28.42
CA GLY A 210 22.03 -1.44 29.08
C GLY A 210 21.65 -2.79 28.47
N GLY A 211 22.33 -3.86 28.89
CA GLY A 211 21.96 -5.21 28.49
C GLY A 211 20.61 -5.65 29.08
N PRO A 212 19.91 -6.61 28.46
CA PRO A 212 18.66 -7.15 28.97
C PRO A 212 18.79 -7.69 30.38
N ASN A 213 17.84 -7.38 31.24
CA ASN A 213 17.78 -7.85 32.63
C ASN A 213 16.34 -8.16 33.04
N CYS A 214 16.13 -8.69 34.24
CA CYS A 214 14.80 -9.06 34.72
C CYS A 214 13.84 -7.88 34.90
N ASN A 215 14.30 -6.63 34.96
CA ASN A 215 13.40 -5.48 34.98
C ASN A 215 13.12 -4.96 33.56
N HIS A 216 13.91 -5.36 32.57
CA HIS A 216 13.83 -4.97 31.16
C HIS A 216 14.43 -6.06 30.28
N SER A 217 13.62 -7.05 29.90
CA SER A 217 14.08 -8.26 29.22
C SER A 217 14.41 -8.07 27.74
N ASP A 218 14.14 -6.87 27.19
CA ASP A 218 14.28 -6.57 25.76
C ASP A 218 13.59 -7.60 24.87
N SER A 219 12.49 -8.17 25.39
CA SER A 219 11.64 -9.06 24.62
C SER A 219 10.78 -8.19 23.73
N LEU A 220 11.31 -7.89 22.53
CA LEU A 220 10.87 -6.99 21.45
C LEU A 220 9.36 -7.04 21.05
N ILE A 221 8.55 -7.81 21.75
CA ILE A 221 7.15 -8.15 21.48
C ILE A 221 6.21 -6.95 21.64
N LEU A 222 6.58 -5.93 22.42
CA LEU A 222 5.80 -4.70 22.56
C LEU A 222 6.23 -3.57 21.60
N LEU A 223 7.31 -3.74 20.83
CA LEU A 223 7.93 -2.68 20.03
C LEU A 223 7.64 -2.75 18.53
N SER A 224 6.53 -3.37 18.10
CA SER A 224 6.02 -2.95 16.79
C SER A 224 5.61 -1.48 16.89
N ASP A 225 6.08 -0.62 15.99
CA ASP A 225 5.97 0.87 15.95
C ASP A 225 4.57 1.49 16.22
N LYS A 226 3.55 0.67 16.45
CA LYS A 226 2.15 1.09 16.63
C LYS A 226 1.52 0.62 17.94
N ALA A 227 2.28 0.00 18.84
CA ALA A 227 1.81 -0.25 20.20
C ALA A 227 1.93 1.02 21.03
N VAL A 228 0.81 1.52 21.54
CA VAL A 228 0.76 2.70 22.40
C VAL A 228 0.53 2.24 23.83
N MET A 229 1.56 2.35 24.68
CA MET A 229 1.40 2.07 26.12
C MET A 229 0.51 3.15 26.74
N THR A 230 -0.60 2.73 27.37
CA THR A 230 -1.51 3.64 28.08
C THR A 230 -1.26 3.61 29.60
N SER A 231 -0.78 2.48 30.12
CA SER A 231 -0.29 2.34 31.50
C SER A 231 0.75 1.21 31.58
N GLU A 232 1.32 0.92 32.73
CA GLU A 232 2.24 -0.23 32.91
C GLU A 232 1.56 -1.61 32.74
N PHE A 233 0.23 -1.63 32.73
CA PHE A 233 -0.62 -2.83 32.61
C PHE A 233 -1.48 -2.83 31.35
N THR A 234 -1.56 -1.73 30.62
CA THR A 234 -2.44 -1.60 29.46
C THR A 234 -1.73 -0.99 28.27
N PHE A 235 -2.00 -1.52 27.09
CA PHE A 235 -1.53 -0.94 25.84
C PHE A 235 -2.55 -1.13 24.73
N GLU A 236 -2.47 -0.28 23.73
CA GLU A 236 -3.33 -0.34 22.56
C GLU A 236 -2.50 -0.74 21.35
N HIS A 237 -2.98 -1.74 20.60
CA HIS A 237 -2.33 -2.19 19.40
C HIS A 237 -3.38 -2.58 18.36
N ARG A 238 -3.29 -1.94 17.18
CA ARG A 238 -4.10 -2.25 15.99
C ARG A 238 -5.61 -2.32 16.27
N GLY A 239 -6.16 -1.39 17.04
CA GLY A 239 -7.61 -1.33 17.31
C GLY A 239 -8.06 -2.23 18.47
N TYR A 240 -7.14 -2.86 19.19
CA TYR A 240 -7.41 -3.60 20.41
C TYR A 240 -6.73 -2.95 21.60
N ARG A 241 -7.39 -2.99 22.76
CA ARG A 241 -6.81 -2.70 24.07
C ARG A 241 -6.46 -4.02 24.74
N PHE A 242 -5.21 -4.13 25.13
CA PHE A 242 -4.69 -5.25 25.89
C PHE A 242 -4.54 -4.82 27.34
N GLU A 243 -4.96 -5.68 28.25
CA GLU A 243 -4.86 -5.49 29.69
C GLU A 243 -4.18 -6.71 30.31
N TYR A 244 -3.06 -6.46 31.00
CA TYR A 244 -2.27 -7.42 31.74
C TYR A 244 -2.58 -7.28 33.22
N ARG A 245 -3.01 -8.38 33.84
CA ARG A 245 -3.27 -8.44 35.29
C ARG A 245 -2.27 -9.40 35.93
N PRO A 246 -1.29 -8.87 36.68
CA PRO A 246 -0.36 -9.72 37.41
C PRO A 246 -1.08 -10.49 38.53
N GLY A 247 -0.66 -11.73 38.76
CA GLY A 247 -1.07 -12.52 39.92
C GLY A 247 -0.33 -12.11 41.21
N ALA A 248 -0.37 -12.99 42.22
CA ALA A 248 0.32 -12.75 43.48
C ALA A 248 1.85 -12.65 43.28
N ARG A 249 2.49 -11.68 43.95
CA ARG A 249 3.95 -11.52 43.93
C ARG A 249 4.63 -12.70 44.61
N LEU A 250 5.77 -13.10 44.07
CA LEU A 250 6.62 -14.10 44.70
C LEU A 250 7.20 -13.56 46.02
N PRO A 251 7.32 -14.40 47.07
CA PRO A 251 7.85 -13.98 48.37
C PRO A 251 9.36 -13.70 48.34
N ARG A 252 10.07 -14.18 47.30
CA ARG A 252 11.50 -13.95 47.08
C ARG A 252 11.72 -13.57 45.62
N SER A 253 12.55 -12.56 45.39
CA SER A 253 13.01 -12.21 44.05
C SER A 253 14.34 -12.89 43.72
N ALA A 254 14.60 -13.07 42.43
CA ALA A 254 15.93 -13.38 41.95
C ALA A 254 16.91 -12.22 42.27
N PRO A 255 18.21 -12.48 42.50
CA PRO A 255 19.19 -11.44 42.81
C PRO A 255 19.23 -10.34 41.74
N GLY A 256 19.08 -9.07 42.15
CA GLY A 256 19.07 -7.92 41.25
C GLY A 256 17.73 -7.66 40.54
N CYS A 257 16.69 -8.43 40.87
CA CYS A 257 15.37 -8.33 40.25
C CYS A 257 14.32 -7.80 41.21
N THR A 258 13.35 -7.06 40.66
CA THR A 258 12.08 -6.85 41.35
C THR A 258 11.35 -8.20 41.48
N PRO A 259 10.61 -8.47 42.58
CA PRO A 259 9.85 -9.71 42.69
C PRO A 259 8.85 -9.85 41.55
N GLY A 260 8.96 -10.93 40.78
CA GLY A 260 7.95 -11.26 39.77
C GLY A 260 6.68 -11.85 40.40
N VAL A 261 5.84 -12.44 39.57
CA VAL A 261 4.50 -12.92 39.95
C VAL A 261 4.32 -14.41 39.65
N GLN A 262 3.46 -15.07 40.42
CA GLN A 262 3.22 -16.51 40.31
C GLN A 262 2.46 -16.90 39.03
N GLY A 263 1.60 -16.01 38.53
CA GLY A 263 0.78 -16.20 37.35
C GLY A 263 0.32 -14.85 36.82
N TYR A 264 -0.43 -14.84 35.72
CA TYR A 264 -0.96 -13.61 35.14
C TYR A 264 -2.15 -13.93 34.24
N SER A 265 -2.99 -12.92 34.01
CA SER A 265 -4.00 -12.98 32.96
C SER A 265 -3.84 -11.81 31.99
N LEU A 266 -4.11 -12.07 30.73
CA LEU A 266 -4.15 -11.11 29.64
C LEU A 266 -5.54 -11.13 29.02
N SER A 267 -6.09 -9.96 28.79
CA SER A 267 -7.30 -9.81 27.98
C SER A 267 -7.03 -8.85 26.84
N ALA A 268 -7.63 -9.12 25.68
CA ALA A 268 -7.64 -8.23 24.54
C ALA A 268 -9.09 -7.92 24.19
N ARG A 269 -9.45 -6.64 24.20
CA ARG A 269 -10.79 -6.16 23.84
C ARG A 269 -10.70 -5.23 22.64
N PRO A 270 -11.63 -5.31 21.67
CA PRO A 270 -11.68 -4.33 20.61
C PRO A 270 -11.92 -2.94 21.21
N LEU A 271 -11.18 -1.95 20.73
CA LEU A 271 -11.46 -0.56 21.05
C LEU A 271 -12.77 -0.18 20.34
N PRO A 272 -13.79 0.34 21.05
CA PRO A 272 -14.89 0.99 20.36
C PRO A 272 -14.28 2.15 19.58
N TYR A 273 -14.33 2.07 18.25
CA TYR A 273 -13.83 3.13 17.37
C TYR A 273 -14.50 4.43 17.82
N SER A 274 -13.74 5.36 18.40
CA SER A 274 -14.29 6.63 18.85
C SER A 274 -14.81 7.37 17.62
N SER A 275 -16.14 7.32 17.39
CA SER A 275 -17.05 8.26 16.72
C SER A 275 -16.61 9.15 15.53
N SER A 276 -15.41 9.02 14.95
CA SER A 276 -14.87 9.93 13.93
C SER A 276 -14.49 9.24 12.62
N SER A 277 -14.59 7.91 12.53
CA SER A 277 -14.53 7.20 11.24
C SER A 277 -15.94 6.97 10.72
N TRP A 278 -16.50 8.00 10.08
CA TRP A 278 -17.80 8.00 9.40
C TRP A 278 -17.78 7.25 8.06
N ILE A 279 -16.63 6.65 7.71
CA ILE A 279 -16.47 5.90 6.48
C ILE A 279 -16.57 4.42 6.84
N THR A 280 -17.72 3.83 6.49
CA THR A 280 -18.16 2.44 6.66
C THR A 280 -18.89 2.08 7.96
N HIS A 281 -20.20 1.84 7.82
CA HIS A 281 -21.15 1.30 8.79
C HIS A 281 -20.85 -0.15 9.28
N ARG A 282 -19.60 -0.61 9.21
CA ARG A 282 -19.24 -1.93 9.72
C ARG A 282 -18.97 -1.77 11.22
N LYS A 283 -19.98 -2.06 12.05
CA LYS A 283 -19.80 -2.32 13.48
C LYS A 283 -18.66 -3.33 13.56
N VAL A 284 -17.49 -2.93 14.09
CA VAL A 284 -16.40 -3.86 14.33
C VAL A 284 -16.89 -4.78 15.44
N THR A 285 -17.55 -5.86 15.06
CA THR A 285 -17.82 -7.02 15.91
C THR A 285 -16.48 -7.69 16.15
N GLY A 286 -15.67 -7.07 17.01
CA GLY A 286 -14.41 -7.64 17.43
C GLY A 286 -14.68 -8.68 18.50
N GLU A 287 -14.13 -9.87 18.33
CA GLU A 287 -14.08 -10.87 19.40
C GLU A 287 -13.21 -10.34 20.53
N SER A 288 -13.61 -10.56 21.78
CA SER A 288 -12.72 -10.36 22.92
C SER A 288 -11.97 -11.65 23.21
N PHE A 289 -10.72 -11.53 23.63
CA PHE A 289 -9.84 -12.66 23.91
C PHE A 289 -9.33 -12.62 25.35
N PHE A 290 -9.08 -13.79 25.92
CA PHE A 290 -8.52 -13.98 27.25
C PHE A 290 -7.49 -15.11 27.23
N THR A 291 -6.39 -14.96 27.95
CA THR A 291 -5.42 -16.03 28.21
C THR A 291 -4.79 -15.81 29.58
N ASP A 292 -4.32 -16.87 30.19
CA ASP A 292 -3.55 -16.81 31.43
C ASP A 292 -2.16 -17.46 31.25
N GLU A 293 -1.46 -17.73 32.35
CA GLU A 293 -0.14 -18.36 32.32
C GLU A 293 -0.11 -19.76 31.67
N THR A 294 -1.26 -20.42 31.49
CA THR A 294 -1.35 -21.71 30.79
C THR A 294 -1.13 -21.54 29.28
N GLY A 295 -1.38 -20.34 28.75
CA GLY A 295 -1.29 -20.01 27.34
C GLY A 295 -2.51 -20.43 26.50
N VAL A 296 -3.56 -20.98 27.11
CA VAL A 296 -4.83 -21.29 26.41
C VAL A 296 -5.60 -19.99 26.15
N ILE A 297 -5.99 -19.77 24.90
CA ILE A 297 -6.73 -18.58 24.49
C ILE A 297 -8.23 -18.90 24.44
N HIS A 298 -8.99 -18.17 25.22
CA HIS A 298 -10.45 -18.17 25.25
C HIS A 298 -10.99 -16.95 24.49
N HIS A 299 -12.18 -17.06 23.93
CA HIS A 299 -12.79 -15.98 23.14
C HIS A 299 -14.29 -15.85 23.35
N THR A 300 -14.83 -14.64 23.13
CA THR A 300 -16.27 -14.38 23.11
C THR A 300 -16.61 -13.32 22.06
N GLU A 301 -17.73 -13.50 21.37
CA GLU A 301 -18.31 -12.52 20.44
C GLU A 301 -19.19 -11.48 21.17
N GLU A 302 -19.51 -11.73 22.44
CA GLU A 302 -20.32 -10.81 23.24
C GLU A 302 -19.52 -9.54 23.60
N ASP A 303 -20.21 -8.40 23.74
CA ASP A 303 -19.58 -7.13 24.16
C ASP A 303 -19.25 -7.12 25.67
N ARG A 304 -18.33 -8.00 26.06
CA ARG A 304 -17.75 -8.11 27.40
C ARG A 304 -16.31 -8.59 27.31
N ALA A 305 -15.57 -8.49 28.42
CA ALA A 305 -14.28 -9.14 28.51
C ALA A 305 -14.46 -10.67 28.41
N ALA A 306 -13.60 -11.33 27.64
CA ALA A 306 -13.48 -12.78 27.68
C ALA A 306 -12.90 -13.21 29.04
N THR A 307 -13.20 -14.45 29.42
CA THR A 307 -12.84 -15.07 30.69
C THR A 307 -12.41 -16.52 30.46
N ALA A 308 -11.80 -17.16 31.45
CA ALA A 308 -11.42 -18.57 31.39
C ALA A 308 -12.61 -19.55 31.25
N ALA A 309 -13.84 -19.08 31.51
CA ALA A 309 -15.06 -19.89 31.35
C ALA A 309 -15.59 -19.90 29.90
N ASP A 310 -15.09 -19.00 29.05
CA ASP A 310 -15.48 -18.94 27.65
C ASP A 310 -14.83 -20.08 26.83
N PRO A 311 -15.35 -20.41 25.63
CA PRO A 311 -14.78 -21.48 24.81
C PRO A 311 -13.32 -21.21 24.41
N PRO A 312 -12.43 -22.23 24.51
CA PRO A 312 -11.08 -22.12 23.99
C PRO A 312 -11.08 -22.12 22.45
N LEU A 313 -10.06 -21.49 21.85
CA LEU A 313 -9.78 -21.50 20.41
C LEU A 313 -9.01 -22.74 19.94
#